data_AF-A0A1Y4L1B0-F1
#
_entry.id   AF-A0A1Y4L1B0-F1
#
_cell.length_a   1.000
_cell.length_b   1.000
_cell.length_c   1.000
_cell.angle_alpha   90.00
_cell.angle_beta   90.00
_cell.angle_gamma   90.00
#
_symmetry.space_group_name_H-M   'P 1'
#
loop_
_entity.id
_entity.type
_entity.pdbx_description
1 polymer ?
#
loop_
_entity_poly.entity_id
_entity_poly.type
_entity_poly.pdbx_seq_one_letter_code
_entity_poly.pdbx_strand_id
1 'polypeptide(L)'
;MKRKLISAVLVAAMTVGILAGCALSQKESNRNEAGSQKKETLESTKTQLSSPDYDFEKEYAFGDFNAHSRADMERQGGIDTFEDKEIVFQDISYDQLIYLLQQEGNFLIQLSGSWCHNSRAMSPSVNAFAKEYGIDTIYSYDFNVDNGEDGSMFVRMSNEKTTLGTKYNYMYGEFVSKYLTNLDDWIAYPSDDDTAVSYTNAQGKEVTVGRLQQPFLFLYNKDNTVDNSGSGNGSKKCPVVYAFEEMAERDSKGVYVKETDDEGNPVLDEDGNPVRKYITEEYNERLRGIFDHIKNNNLQLAHYTKTDYMRQAFNSYGTEIFKPDEQINVYPVTYRQLKWLLGEDGNSLVLIGGPGSEKTRAVISKINQYAVENQVRVYMYDPQIDGGYTIDKWGYTQTTNICEEDSPIIKMYTDLVDGYLTNLEVAKTTEDGVPLIQEPFLFAYNKDAVDEDGFAAPIAAYAELPYTLDPETRHYIGKEKNQTACDEQIKTVYAGYAKWAGIE
;
A
#
# COMPACT_ATOMS: atom_id res chain seq x y z
N MET A 1 -20.95 44.56 16.64
CA MET A 1 -20.87 44.52 18.13
C MET A 1 -21.19 43.09 18.55
N LYS A 2 -20.53 42.41 19.50
CA LYS A 2 -19.56 42.81 20.53
C LYS A 2 -18.13 42.30 20.22
N ARG A 3 -17.20 42.40 21.18
CA ARG A 3 -15.73 42.29 21.00
C ARG A 3 -15.12 41.11 21.75
N LYS A 4 -14.03 40.58 21.14
CA LYS A 4 -12.76 40.06 21.73
C LYS A 4 -12.80 39.11 22.94
N LEU A 5 -11.99 38.06 22.83
CA LEU A 5 -10.89 37.85 23.78
C LEU A 5 -9.65 37.36 23.02
N ILE A 6 -8.51 37.99 23.31
CA ILE A 6 -7.16 37.60 22.86
C ILE A 6 -6.39 37.39 24.16
N SER A 7 -5.85 36.20 24.39
CA SER A 7 -4.97 35.93 25.53
C SER A 7 -3.52 36.05 25.10
N ALA A 8 -2.82 37.05 25.63
CA ALA A 8 -1.38 37.15 25.51
C ALA A 8 -0.72 36.31 26.61
N VAL A 9 0.27 35.50 26.25
CA VAL A 9 1.11 34.77 27.22
C VAL A 9 2.14 35.75 27.80
N LEU A 10 2.29 35.73 29.12
CA LEU A 10 3.16 36.65 29.85
C LEU A 10 4.58 36.07 29.97
N VAL A 11 5.58 36.81 29.49
CA VAL A 11 6.99 36.45 29.74
C VAL A 11 7.35 36.72 31.20
N ALA A 12 7.72 35.68 31.94
CA ALA A 12 8.22 35.77 33.30
C ALA A 12 9.71 35.37 33.34
N ALA A 13 10.59 36.36 33.36
CA ALA A 13 12.01 36.13 33.62
C ALA A 13 12.23 35.86 35.12
N MET A 14 12.97 34.79 35.46
CA MET A 14 13.52 34.60 36.80
C MET A 14 15.04 34.51 36.77
N THR A 15 15.66 35.41 37.52
CA THR A 15 17.11 35.56 37.66
C THR A 15 17.70 34.64 38.74
N VAL A 16 19.00 34.39 38.60
CA VAL A 16 19.84 33.50 39.41
C VAL A 16 19.77 33.81 40.91
N GLY A 17 19.70 32.74 41.72
CA GLY A 17 19.96 32.77 43.17
C GLY A 17 20.88 31.63 43.60
N ILE A 18 22.17 31.91 43.79
CA ILE A 18 23.14 30.98 44.39
C ILE A 18 23.08 31.12 45.92
N LEU A 19 22.96 30.01 46.65
CA LEU A 19 23.36 29.92 48.07
C LEU A 19 23.79 28.48 48.42
N ALA A 20 24.78 28.35 49.30
CA ALA A 20 25.54 27.13 49.53
C ALA A 20 25.35 26.54 50.96
N GLY A 21 25.72 25.27 51.14
CA GLY A 21 25.80 24.58 52.44
C GLY A 21 25.50 23.08 52.34
N CYS A 22 26.46 22.22 52.00
CA CYS A 22 27.47 21.60 52.90
C CYS A 22 26.95 20.51 53.85
N ALA A 23 27.14 19.25 53.47
CA ALA A 23 27.44 18.13 54.39
C ALA A 23 28.30 17.08 53.65
N LEU A 24 29.23 16.41 54.35
CA LEU A 24 30.35 15.64 53.79
C LEU A 24 30.44 14.21 54.33
N SER A 25 30.82 13.26 53.45
CA SER A 25 31.76 12.15 53.73
C SER A 25 32.19 11.54 52.38
N GLN A 26 33.42 11.76 51.86
CA GLN A 26 34.61 10.89 52.05
C GLN A 26 34.35 9.41 51.65
N LYS A 27 35.16 8.67 50.88
CA LYS A 27 36.52 8.82 50.28
C LYS A 27 36.76 7.60 49.34
N GLU A 28 37.76 7.48 48.44
CA GLU A 28 38.90 8.33 48.05
C GLU A 28 39.30 8.12 46.56
N SER A 29 39.96 9.14 46.00
CA SER A 29 40.60 9.33 44.68
C SER A 29 41.38 8.20 43.97
N ASN A 30 41.41 8.28 42.63
CA ASN A 30 42.67 8.26 41.87
C ASN A 30 42.63 9.12 40.59
N ARG A 31 43.82 9.46 40.07
CA ARG A 31 44.12 10.64 39.23
C ARG A 31 43.74 10.53 37.74
N ASN A 32 43.56 11.71 37.15
CA ASN A 32 43.46 11.99 35.71
C ASN A 32 44.50 11.24 34.84
N GLU A 33 44.02 10.70 33.71
CA GLU A 33 44.75 10.78 32.44
C GLU A 33 43.86 11.48 31.41
N ALA A 34 44.44 12.40 30.65
CA ALA A 34 43.74 13.08 29.55
C ALA A 34 43.72 12.16 28.32
N GLY A 35 42.76 11.23 28.31
CA GLY A 35 42.48 10.36 27.18
C GLY A 35 41.43 10.96 26.25
N SER A 36 41.75 11.00 24.95
CA SER A 36 40.85 11.15 23.79
C SER A 36 39.35 11.30 24.11
N GLN A 37 38.75 12.43 23.72
CA GLN A 37 37.31 12.46 23.46
C GLN A 37 37.02 11.39 22.40
N LYS A 38 36.51 10.24 22.84
CA LYS A 38 35.75 9.37 21.94
C LYS A 38 34.62 10.24 21.40
N LYS A 39 34.61 10.48 20.09
CA LYS A 39 33.39 10.79 19.35
C LYS A 39 32.44 9.65 19.73
N GLU A 40 31.45 9.91 20.56
CA GLU A 40 30.37 8.95 20.76
C GLU A 40 29.77 8.76 19.38
N THR A 41 30.00 7.59 18.80
CA THR A 41 29.24 7.15 17.63
C THR A 41 27.80 7.13 18.10
N LEU A 42 26.99 8.09 17.63
CA LEU A 42 25.54 7.98 17.81
C LEU A 42 25.16 6.59 17.31
N GLU A 43 24.42 5.86 18.13
CA GLU A 43 23.95 4.53 17.78
C GLU A 43 23.15 4.63 16.47
N SER A 44 23.36 3.66 15.58
CA SER A 44 22.65 3.56 14.30
C SER A 44 21.21 3.06 14.49
N THR A 45 20.48 3.68 15.41
CA THR A 45 19.17 3.23 15.93
C THR A 45 17.98 3.78 15.17
N LYS A 46 18.19 4.61 14.13
CA LYS A 46 17.14 4.99 13.18
C LYS A 46 17.21 4.11 11.93
N THR A 47 16.21 3.27 11.73
CA THR A 47 16.01 2.50 10.49
C THR A 47 15.94 3.46 9.31
N GLN A 48 16.81 3.28 8.31
CA GLN A 48 16.74 4.06 7.08
C GLN A 48 15.79 3.34 6.11
N LEU A 49 14.48 3.59 6.27
CA LEU A 49 13.43 2.96 5.45
C LEU A 49 13.63 3.29 3.97
N SER A 50 14.18 4.47 3.66
CA SER A 50 14.58 4.88 2.31
C SER A 50 15.98 4.40 1.88
N SER A 51 16.59 3.42 2.54
CA SER A 51 17.75 2.71 1.99
C SER A 51 17.34 1.85 0.78
N PRO A 52 18.10 1.82 -0.33
CA PRO A 52 17.88 0.88 -1.42
C PRO A 52 18.00 -0.58 -0.99
N ASP A 53 18.78 -0.87 0.06
CA ASP A 53 18.97 -2.19 0.64
C ASP A 53 17.85 -2.60 1.63
N TYR A 54 16.90 -1.70 1.94
CA TYR A 54 15.78 -2.03 2.82
C TYR A 54 14.76 -2.91 2.06
N ASP A 55 14.48 -4.10 2.59
CA ASP A 55 13.58 -5.08 1.97
C ASP A 55 12.11 -4.76 2.30
N PHE A 56 11.62 -3.70 1.68
CA PHE A 56 10.34 -3.07 2.01
C PHE A 56 9.15 -4.03 1.89
N GLU A 57 9.08 -4.84 0.83
CA GLU A 57 7.94 -5.75 0.61
C GLU A 57 7.87 -6.84 1.69
N LYS A 58 9.01 -7.40 2.11
CA LYS A 58 9.04 -8.40 3.20
C LYS A 58 8.71 -7.80 4.54
N GLU A 59 9.28 -6.65 4.87
CA GLU A 59 9.00 -5.98 6.15
C GLU A 59 7.54 -5.52 6.24
N TYR A 60 6.98 -4.98 5.15
CA TYR A 60 5.57 -4.65 5.03
C TYR A 60 4.68 -5.89 5.16
N ALA A 61 4.91 -6.94 4.36
CA ALA A 61 4.05 -8.12 4.36
C ALA A 61 4.09 -8.86 5.71
N PHE A 62 5.25 -8.89 6.37
CA PHE A 62 5.39 -9.42 7.73
C PHE A 62 4.66 -8.53 8.75
N GLY A 63 4.91 -7.22 8.73
CA GLY A 63 4.37 -6.26 9.67
C GLY A 63 2.84 -6.16 9.61
N ASP A 64 2.29 -5.95 8.42
CA ASP A 64 0.88 -5.70 8.15
C ASP A 64 0.00 -6.93 8.47
N PHE A 65 0.38 -8.13 8.01
CA PHE A 65 -0.37 -9.35 8.34
C PHE A 65 -0.33 -9.67 9.85
N ASN A 66 0.85 -9.59 10.47
CA ASN A 66 0.99 -9.90 11.89
C ASN A 66 0.31 -8.84 12.77
N ALA A 67 0.25 -7.57 12.36
CA ALA A 67 -0.51 -6.53 13.06
C ALA A 67 -2.02 -6.86 13.12
N HIS A 68 -2.64 -7.17 11.97
CA HIS A 68 -4.06 -7.56 11.93
C HIS A 68 -4.32 -8.88 12.67
N SER A 69 -3.39 -9.85 12.59
CA SER A 69 -3.49 -11.12 13.32
C SER A 69 -3.50 -10.94 14.84
N ARG A 70 -2.68 -10.01 15.36
CA ARG A 70 -2.66 -9.65 16.79
C ARG A 70 -3.87 -8.82 17.23
N ALA A 71 -4.43 -8.00 16.35
CA ALA A 71 -5.66 -7.26 16.62
C ALA A 71 -6.89 -8.19 16.77
N ASP A 72 -6.96 -9.23 15.94
CA ASP A 72 -8.07 -10.21 15.90
C ASP A 72 -7.87 -11.38 16.89
N MET A 73 -7.46 -11.04 18.12
CA MET A 73 -7.02 -11.99 19.14
C MET A 73 -8.09 -13.05 19.48
N GLU A 74 -9.36 -12.66 19.53
CA GLU A 74 -10.48 -13.55 19.88
C GLU A 74 -10.74 -14.62 18.80
N ARG A 75 -10.53 -14.29 17.52
CA ARG A 75 -10.75 -15.23 16.40
C ARG A 75 -9.54 -16.14 16.18
N GLN A 76 -8.35 -15.55 16.11
CA GLN A 76 -7.12 -16.26 15.69
C GLN A 76 -6.15 -16.61 16.83
N GLY A 77 -6.49 -16.25 18.08
CA GLY A 77 -5.61 -16.48 19.23
C GLY A 77 -4.42 -15.52 19.31
N GLY A 78 -4.40 -14.46 18.51
CA GLY A 78 -3.34 -13.44 18.49
C GLY A 78 -1.97 -13.93 18.01
N ILE A 79 -1.94 -15.06 17.29
CA ILE A 79 -0.69 -15.64 16.76
C ILE A 79 -0.12 -14.76 15.64
N ASP A 80 1.20 -14.75 15.47
CA ASP A 80 1.79 -14.22 14.24
C ASP A 80 1.45 -15.18 13.07
N THR A 81 1.12 -14.58 11.92
CA THR A 81 0.74 -15.27 10.68
C THR A 81 1.98 -15.86 9.99
N PHE A 82 3.11 -15.14 10.01
CA PHE A 82 4.38 -15.61 9.45
C PHE A 82 5.44 -15.81 10.56
N GLU A 83 6.02 -17.02 10.63
CA GLU A 83 7.06 -17.38 11.61
C GLU A 83 8.46 -16.84 11.24
N ASP A 84 8.71 -16.63 9.95
CA ASP A 84 9.93 -16.03 9.41
C ASP A 84 9.61 -14.82 8.50
N LYS A 85 10.62 -13.99 8.21
CA LYS A 85 10.50 -12.82 7.33
C LYS A 85 10.75 -13.14 5.85
N GLU A 86 11.00 -14.40 5.47
CA GLU A 86 11.15 -14.77 4.07
C GLU A 86 9.77 -14.95 3.44
N ILE A 87 9.25 -13.82 2.95
CA ILE A 87 7.93 -13.69 2.34
C ILE A 87 8.07 -13.41 0.84
N VAL A 88 7.23 -14.06 0.02
CA VAL A 88 7.24 -13.95 -1.45
C VAL A 88 6.18 -12.99 -2.01
N PHE A 89 5.33 -12.40 -1.16
CA PHE A 89 4.26 -11.50 -1.60
C PHE A 89 4.81 -10.13 -1.98
N GLN A 90 4.41 -9.63 -3.15
CA GLN A 90 4.61 -8.23 -3.56
C GLN A 90 3.25 -7.57 -3.71
N ASP A 91 2.95 -6.58 -2.86
CA ASP A 91 1.68 -5.85 -2.93
C ASP A 91 1.73 -4.81 -4.05
N ILE A 92 0.69 -4.80 -4.88
CA ILE A 92 0.59 -3.96 -6.08
C ILE A 92 -0.67 -3.08 -6.05
N SER A 93 -0.62 -1.95 -6.77
CA SER A 93 -1.78 -1.07 -6.99
C SER A 93 -2.72 -1.63 -8.07
N TYR A 94 -3.90 -1.02 -8.24
CA TYR A 94 -4.89 -1.47 -9.22
C TYR A 94 -4.35 -1.36 -10.65
N ASP A 95 -3.74 -0.24 -11.00
CA ASP A 95 -3.13 -0.05 -12.32
C ASP A 95 -1.93 -0.98 -12.52
N GLN A 96 -1.11 -1.25 -11.51
CA GLN A 96 -0.06 -2.27 -11.57
C GLN A 96 -0.62 -3.66 -11.88
N LEU A 97 -1.75 -4.05 -11.27
CA LEU A 97 -2.47 -5.28 -11.60
C LEU A 97 -2.95 -5.25 -13.06
N ILE A 98 -3.58 -4.17 -13.51
CA ILE A 98 -4.04 -4.03 -14.90
C ILE A 98 -2.88 -4.08 -15.91
N TYR A 99 -1.73 -3.49 -15.60
CA TYR A 99 -0.51 -3.57 -16.43
C TYR A 99 0.08 -4.98 -16.43
N LEU A 100 0.11 -5.68 -15.30
CA LEU A 100 0.62 -7.04 -15.18
C LEU A 100 -0.21 -8.03 -16.03
N LEU A 101 -1.54 -7.93 -16.00
CA LEU A 101 -2.45 -8.79 -16.78
C LEU A 101 -2.32 -8.56 -18.30
N GLN A 102 -1.67 -7.48 -18.73
CA GLN A 102 -1.41 -7.18 -20.14
C GLN A 102 -0.08 -7.74 -20.65
N GLN A 103 0.81 -8.16 -19.75
CA GLN A 103 2.10 -8.76 -20.11
C GLN A 103 1.92 -10.18 -20.67
N GLU A 104 2.93 -10.65 -21.39
CA GLU A 104 3.01 -12.05 -21.81
C GLU A 104 3.64 -12.91 -20.71
N GLY A 105 3.15 -14.14 -20.53
CA GLY A 105 3.68 -15.10 -19.55
C GLY A 105 2.64 -15.60 -18.56
N ASN A 106 3.12 -16.36 -17.57
CA ASN A 106 2.29 -16.89 -16.48
C ASN A 106 2.58 -16.11 -15.19
N PHE A 107 1.56 -15.68 -14.47
CA PHE A 107 1.72 -14.93 -13.22
C PHE A 107 0.94 -15.61 -12.10
N LEU A 108 1.54 -15.77 -10.92
CA LEU A 108 0.85 -16.24 -9.72
C LEU A 108 0.38 -15.03 -8.92
N ILE A 109 -0.93 -14.90 -8.73
CA ILE A 109 -1.59 -13.71 -8.18
C ILE A 109 -2.52 -14.13 -7.04
N GLN A 110 -2.49 -13.42 -5.92
CA GLN A 110 -3.40 -13.57 -4.79
C GLN A 110 -4.26 -12.31 -4.63
N LEU A 111 -5.58 -12.46 -4.63
CA LEU A 111 -6.51 -11.37 -4.35
C LEU A 111 -6.89 -11.47 -2.87
N SER A 112 -6.33 -10.58 -2.04
CA SER A 112 -6.30 -10.72 -0.58
C SER A 112 -5.98 -9.41 0.12
N GLY A 113 -6.49 -9.25 1.34
CA GLY A 113 -6.08 -8.19 2.27
C GLY A 113 -5.79 -8.78 3.65
N SER A 114 -4.81 -8.22 4.34
CA SER A 114 -4.39 -8.62 5.69
C SER A 114 -5.50 -8.51 6.74
N TRP A 115 -6.40 -7.53 6.61
CA TRP A 115 -7.63 -7.41 7.41
C TRP A 115 -8.50 -8.68 7.35
N CYS A 116 -8.50 -9.43 6.25
CA CYS A 116 -9.32 -10.62 6.10
C CYS A 116 -8.72 -11.83 6.85
N HIS A 117 -9.47 -12.37 7.81
CA HIS A 117 -9.07 -13.56 8.58
C HIS A 117 -8.83 -14.79 7.69
N ASN A 118 -9.57 -14.95 6.59
CA ASN A 118 -9.33 -16.04 5.63
C ASN A 118 -8.00 -15.84 4.87
N SER A 119 -7.63 -14.60 4.56
CA SER A 119 -6.32 -14.30 3.93
C SER A 119 -5.17 -14.61 4.90
N ARG A 120 -5.31 -14.23 6.18
CA ARG A 120 -4.39 -14.61 7.27
C ARG A 120 -4.33 -16.13 7.48
N ALA A 121 -5.43 -16.87 7.26
CA ALA A 121 -5.43 -18.32 7.34
C ALA A 121 -4.68 -19.00 6.18
N MET A 122 -4.87 -18.53 4.94
CA MET A 122 -4.29 -19.14 3.73
C MET A 122 -2.83 -18.75 3.47
N SER A 123 -2.49 -17.46 3.61
CA SER A 123 -1.21 -16.89 3.15
C SER A 123 0.05 -17.55 3.73
N PRO A 124 0.08 -18.07 4.98
CA PRO A 124 1.23 -18.83 5.49
C PRO A 124 1.52 -20.10 4.69
N SER A 125 0.48 -20.88 4.37
CA SER A 125 0.61 -22.10 3.58
C SER A 125 1.03 -21.77 2.14
N VAL A 126 0.49 -20.69 1.56
CA VAL A 126 0.89 -20.18 0.23
C VAL A 126 2.36 -19.80 0.20
N ASN A 127 2.84 -19.03 1.21
CA ASN A 127 4.25 -18.65 1.31
C ASN A 127 5.16 -19.86 1.47
N ALA A 128 4.78 -20.83 2.31
CA ALA A 128 5.53 -22.07 2.50
C ALA A 128 5.65 -22.89 1.21
N PHE A 129 4.55 -23.07 0.46
CA PHE A 129 4.57 -23.81 -0.81
C PHE A 129 5.28 -23.03 -1.92
N ALA A 130 5.18 -21.70 -1.97
CA ALA A 130 5.96 -20.90 -2.91
C ALA A 130 7.47 -21.13 -2.69
N LYS A 131 7.95 -21.01 -1.45
CA LYS A 131 9.34 -21.31 -1.08
C LYS A 131 9.74 -22.76 -1.41
N GLU A 132 8.88 -23.75 -1.12
CA GLU A 132 9.14 -25.17 -1.42
C GLU A 132 9.27 -25.44 -2.94
N TYR A 133 8.53 -24.72 -3.79
CA TYR A 133 8.52 -24.90 -5.24
C TYR A 133 9.49 -23.95 -5.97
N GLY A 134 10.24 -23.12 -5.24
CA GLY A 134 11.21 -22.17 -5.79
C GLY A 134 10.57 -20.95 -6.48
N ILE A 135 9.35 -20.59 -6.07
CA ILE A 135 8.66 -19.37 -6.51
C ILE A 135 9.04 -18.25 -5.54
N ASP A 136 9.62 -17.18 -6.06
CA ASP A 136 10.09 -16.02 -5.28
C ASP A 136 9.10 -14.86 -5.20
N THR A 137 8.07 -14.86 -6.06
CA THR A 137 7.13 -13.73 -6.23
C THR A 137 5.70 -14.23 -6.37
N ILE A 138 4.79 -13.69 -5.56
CA ILE A 138 3.33 -13.76 -5.72
C ILE A 138 2.79 -12.34 -5.66
N TYR A 139 2.08 -11.92 -6.71
CA TYR A 139 1.51 -10.58 -6.79
C TYR A 139 0.23 -10.50 -5.95
N SER A 140 0.14 -9.53 -5.05
CA SER A 140 -0.99 -9.39 -4.12
C SER A 140 -1.75 -8.08 -4.37
N TYR A 141 -3.08 -8.18 -4.50
CA TYR A 141 -3.97 -7.03 -4.66
C TYR A 141 -5.23 -7.17 -3.80
N ASP A 142 -5.76 -6.06 -3.32
CA ASP A 142 -6.93 -6.02 -2.45
C ASP A 142 -8.04 -5.11 -2.99
N PHE A 143 -9.25 -5.66 -3.10
CA PHE A 143 -10.44 -4.89 -3.46
C PHE A 143 -11.05 -4.10 -2.29
N ASN A 144 -10.43 -4.13 -1.10
CA ASN A 144 -10.67 -3.19 -0.01
C ASN A 144 -9.69 -2.00 -0.08
N VAL A 145 -10.11 -0.91 -0.73
CA VAL A 145 -9.16 0.11 -1.18
C VAL A 145 -8.58 0.97 -0.04
N ASP A 146 -9.30 1.13 1.07
CA ASP A 146 -8.82 1.91 2.24
C ASP A 146 -8.20 1.06 3.36
N ASN A 147 -8.15 -0.27 3.18
CA ASN A 147 -7.76 -1.25 4.19
C ASN A 147 -8.59 -1.20 5.49
N GLY A 148 -9.81 -0.69 5.46
CA GLY A 148 -10.71 -0.63 6.62
C GLY A 148 -11.41 -1.96 6.90
N GLU A 149 -11.48 -2.37 8.17
CA GLU A 149 -12.23 -3.58 8.58
C GLU A 149 -13.76 -3.43 8.46
N ASP A 150 -14.26 -2.20 8.32
CA ASP A 150 -15.70 -1.90 8.19
C ASP A 150 -16.30 -2.27 6.83
N GLY A 151 -15.45 -2.62 5.85
CA GLY A 151 -15.84 -2.98 4.49
C GLY A 151 -16.45 -1.83 3.68
N SER A 152 -16.27 -0.58 4.12
CA SER A 152 -16.87 0.59 3.48
C SER A 152 -16.29 0.88 2.09
N MET A 153 -15.06 0.45 1.79
CA MET A 153 -14.40 0.54 0.49
C MET A 153 -14.18 -0.79 -0.22
N PHE A 154 -14.96 -1.83 0.10
CA PHE A 154 -15.00 -3.03 -0.73
C PHE A 154 -15.65 -2.72 -2.08
N VAL A 155 -14.87 -2.71 -3.16
CA VAL A 155 -15.37 -2.46 -4.54
C VAL A 155 -15.85 -3.73 -5.26
N ARG A 156 -15.98 -4.85 -4.52
CA ARG A 156 -16.49 -6.15 -5.00
C ARG A 156 -17.79 -6.58 -4.32
N MET A 157 -18.55 -5.63 -3.79
CA MET A 157 -19.79 -5.92 -3.04
C MET A 157 -21.02 -5.84 -3.94
N SER A 158 -22.01 -6.70 -3.70
CA SER A 158 -23.28 -6.67 -4.40
C SER A 158 -24.11 -5.42 -4.03
N ASN A 159 -25.05 -5.07 -4.92
CA ASN A 159 -25.81 -3.82 -4.87
C ASN A 159 -26.67 -3.63 -3.60
N GLU A 160 -26.90 -4.68 -2.82
CA GLU A 160 -27.70 -4.62 -1.59
C GLU A 160 -27.01 -3.84 -0.46
N LYS A 161 -25.68 -3.68 -0.49
CA LYS A 161 -24.95 -2.83 0.45
C LYS A 161 -24.61 -1.48 -0.19
N THR A 162 -25.27 -0.42 0.28
CA THR A 162 -24.96 0.96 -0.09
C THR A 162 -23.74 1.49 0.68
N THR A 163 -22.58 0.85 0.51
CA THR A 163 -21.29 1.37 0.99
C THR A 163 -20.72 2.42 0.03
N LEU A 164 -19.58 3.01 0.37
CA LEU A 164 -18.89 3.93 -0.52
C LEU A 164 -18.23 3.18 -1.70
N GLY A 165 -17.67 2.00 -1.41
CA GLY A 165 -17.02 1.11 -2.38
C GLY A 165 -17.95 0.64 -3.51
N THR A 166 -19.27 0.49 -3.29
CA THR A 166 -20.17 0.07 -4.38
C THR A 166 -20.37 1.13 -5.47
N LYS A 167 -20.04 2.40 -5.21
CA LYS A 167 -19.93 3.42 -6.28
C LYS A 167 -18.79 3.13 -7.26
N TYR A 168 -17.79 2.37 -6.82
CA TYR A 168 -16.59 1.97 -7.55
C TYR A 168 -16.62 0.49 -8.01
N ASN A 169 -17.78 -0.18 -7.92
CA ASN A 169 -17.97 -1.57 -8.39
C ASN A 169 -17.52 -1.79 -9.85
N TYR A 170 -17.50 -0.74 -10.67
CA TYR A 170 -16.97 -0.81 -12.03
C TYR A 170 -15.48 -1.16 -12.10
N MET A 171 -14.67 -0.86 -11.08
CA MET A 171 -13.27 -1.25 -11.02
C MET A 171 -13.12 -2.78 -10.97
N TYR A 172 -13.89 -3.44 -10.09
CA TYR A 172 -13.96 -4.90 -10.02
C TYR A 172 -14.63 -5.50 -11.27
N GLY A 173 -15.77 -4.93 -11.67
CA GLY A 173 -16.59 -5.42 -12.78
C GLY A 173 -15.85 -5.41 -14.12
N GLU A 174 -15.12 -4.34 -14.43
CA GLU A 174 -14.29 -4.24 -15.63
C GLU A 174 -13.05 -5.13 -15.54
N PHE A 175 -12.44 -5.27 -14.35
CA PHE A 175 -11.33 -6.20 -14.14
C PHE A 175 -11.74 -7.64 -14.49
N VAL A 176 -12.85 -8.13 -13.95
CA VAL A 176 -13.36 -9.48 -14.26
C VAL A 176 -13.75 -9.57 -15.74
N SER A 177 -14.57 -8.64 -16.24
CA SER A 177 -15.10 -8.68 -17.61
C SER A 177 -14.03 -8.62 -18.70
N LYS A 178 -12.91 -7.92 -18.45
CA LYS A 178 -11.82 -7.76 -19.43
C LYS A 178 -10.75 -8.83 -19.31
N TYR A 179 -10.38 -9.24 -18.09
CA TYR A 179 -9.18 -10.03 -17.85
C TYR A 179 -9.46 -11.45 -17.34
N LEU A 180 -10.52 -11.69 -16.58
CA LEU A 180 -10.85 -13.00 -15.99
C LEU A 180 -12.10 -13.62 -16.65
N THR A 181 -12.07 -13.79 -17.98
CA THR A 181 -13.25 -14.20 -18.78
C THR A 181 -13.79 -15.61 -18.51
N ASN A 182 -13.11 -16.39 -17.66
CA ASN A 182 -13.52 -17.71 -17.20
C ASN A 182 -13.53 -17.81 -15.66
N LEU A 183 -13.72 -16.68 -14.95
CA LEU A 183 -13.70 -16.66 -13.48
C LEU A 183 -14.77 -17.55 -12.85
N ASP A 184 -15.97 -17.58 -13.45
CA ASP A 184 -17.13 -18.32 -12.94
C ASP A 184 -16.89 -19.83 -12.77
N ASP A 185 -15.90 -20.41 -13.45
CA ASP A 185 -15.53 -21.83 -13.26
C ASP A 185 -14.76 -22.10 -11.95
N TRP A 186 -14.29 -21.05 -11.26
CA TRP A 186 -13.28 -21.11 -10.20
C TRP A 186 -13.72 -20.53 -8.85
N ILE A 187 -14.92 -19.94 -8.77
CA ILE A 187 -15.40 -19.21 -7.59
C ILE A 187 -16.74 -19.75 -7.07
N ALA A 188 -17.00 -19.54 -5.79
CA ALA A 188 -18.24 -19.97 -5.13
C ALA A 188 -19.50 -19.21 -5.58
N TYR A 189 -19.33 -18.00 -6.14
CA TYR A 189 -20.44 -17.11 -6.53
C TYR A 189 -20.30 -16.65 -7.99
N PRO A 190 -20.64 -17.50 -8.99
CA PRO A 190 -20.58 -17.17 -10.42
C PRO A 190 -21.53 -16.02 -10.82
N SER A 191 -21.51 -15.59 -12.10
CA SER A 191 -22.29 -14.43 -12.56
C SER A 191 -23.82 -14.62 -12.57
N ASP A 192 -24.31 -15.84 -12.35
CA ASP A 192 -25.73 -16.19 -12.17
C ASP A 192 -26.13 -16.42 -10.70
N ASP A 193 -25.22 -16.25 -9.74
CA ASP A 193 -25.49 -16.28 -8.30
C ASP A 193 -26.16 -14.98 -7.81
N ASP A 194 -27.09 -15.08 -6.84
CA ASP A 194 -27.81 -13.94 -6.25
C ASP A 194 -26.86 -12.88 -5.63
N THR A 195 -25.62 -13.26 -5.30
CA THR A 195 -24.61 -12.38 -4.70
C THR A 195 -23.58 -11.83 -5.70
N ALA A 196 -23.77 -12.07 -7.00
CA ALA A 196 -22.95 -11.51 -8.07
C ALA A 196 -22.86 -9.97 -8.04
N VAL A 197 -21.81 -9.41 -8.66
CA VAL A 197 -21.60 -7.96 -8.72
C VAL A 197 -22.15 -7.40 -10.02
N SER A 198 -23.20 -6.58 -9.91
CA SER A 198 -23.71 -5.76 -11.02
C SER A 198 -23.14 -4.36 -10.96
N TYR A 199 -22.80 -3.78 -12.11
CA TYR A 199 -22.28 -2.42 -12.24
C TYR A 199 -22.76 -1.77 -13.54
N THR A 200 -22.81 -0.44 -13.56
CA THR A 200 -23.03 0.33 -14.80
C THR A 200 -21.69 0.57 -15.48
N ASN A 201 -21.54 0.08 -16.71
CA ASN A 201 -20.32 0.26 -17.48
C ASN A 201 -20.21 1.67 -18.10
N ALA A 202 -19.05 2.01 -18.69
CA ALA A 202 -18.82 3.32 -19.30
C ALA A 202 -19.75 3.68 -20.49
N GLN A 203 -20.53 2.74 -21.02
CA GLN A 203 -21.58 3.01 -22.03
C GLN A 203 -22.97 3.19 -21.41
N GLY A 204 -23.09 3.22 -20.08
CA GLY A 204 -24.36 3.32 -19.37
C GLY A 204 -25.17 2.01 -19.35
N LYS A 205 -24.53 0.87 -19.65
CA LYS A 205 -25.18 -0.44 -19.65
C LYS A 205 -24.87 -1.19 -18.34
N GLU A 206 -25.89 -1.78 -17.73
CA GLU A 206 -25.70 -2.72 -16.63
C GLU A 206 -25.02 -4.02 -17.12
N VAL A 207 -24.03 -4.47 -16.35
CA VAL A 207 -23.25 -5.70 -16.55
C VAL A 207 -23.13 -6.40 -15.20
N THR A 208 -23.27 -7.72 -15.19
CA THR A 208 -23.12 -8.58 -14.01
C THR A 208 -21.93 -9.51 -14.20
N VAL A 209 -21.13 -9.70 -13.15
CA VAL A 209 -20.00 -10.62 -13.10
C VAL A 209 -20.02 -11.41 -11.79
N GLY A 210 -19.43 -12.61 -11.78
CA GLY A 210 -19.27 -13.40 -10.56
C GLY A 210 -18.45 -12.66 -9.49
N ARG A 211 -18.72 -12.98 -8.22
CA ARG A 211 -18.14 -12.33 -7.04
C ARG A 211 -17.17 -13.25 -6.31
N LEU A 212 -15.87 -13.06 -6.55
CA LEU A 212 -14.83 -13.77 -5.79
C LEU A 212 -14.91 -13.47 -4.29
N GLN A 213 -14.51 -14.44 -3.49
CA GLN A 213 -14.16 -14.28 -2.10
C GLN A 213 -12.66 -13.99 -1.94
N GLN A 214 -12.30 -13.43 -0.78
CA GLN A 214 -10.90 -13.24 -0.43
C GLN A 214 -10.52 -14.18 0.72
N PRO A 215 -9.46 -14.99 0.58
CA PRO A 215 -8.45 -14.91 -0.48
C PRO A 215 -8.81 -15.74 -1.72
N PHE A 216 -8.34 -15.30 -2.89
CA PHE A 216 -8.40 -16.05 -4.15
C PHE A 216 -6.99 -16.12 -4.75
N LEU A 217 -6.39 -17.31 -4.81
CA LEU A 217 -5.07 -17.52 -5.41
C LEU A 217 -5.24 -18.11 -6.81
N PHE A 218 -4.62 -17.51 -7.83
CA PHE A 218 -4.77 -17.98 -9.20
C PHE A 218 -3.51 -17.81 -10.05
N LEU A 219 -3.37 -18.73 -11.00
CA LEU A 219 -2.38 -18.71 -12.05
C LEU A 219 -3.02 -18.05 -13.29
N TYR A 220 -2.46 -16.93 -13.70
CA TYR A 220 -2.95 -16.12 -14.81
C TYR A 220 -2.08 -16.27 -16.06
N ASN A 221 -2.71 -16.38 -17.23
CA ASN A 221 -2.05 -16.19 -18.52
C ASN A 221 -3.08 -15.69 -19.56
N LYS A 222 -2.96 -14.44 -20.01
CA LYS A 222 -3.91 -13.78 -20.93
C LYS A 222 -4.15 -14.52 -22.26
N ASP A 223 -3.20 -15.35 -22.66
CA ASP A 223 -3.17 -16.08 -23.93
C ASP A 223 -3.57 -17.57 -23.78
N ASN A 224 -3.91 -18.02 -22.56
CA ASN A 224 -4.39 -19.38 -22.36
C ASN A 224 -5.78 -19.60 -23.00
N THR A 225 -5.90 -20.75 -23.65
CA THR A 225 -7.11 -21.22 -24.36
C THR A 225 -7.55 -22.61 -23.92
N VAL A 226 -6.85 -23.22 -22.95
CA VAL A 226 -7.18 -24.53 -22.39
C VAL A 226 -8.03 -24.34 -21.14
N ASP A 227 -9.23 -24.92 -21.13
CA ASP A 227 -10.03 -25.08 -19.91
C ASP A 227 -9.41 -26.16 -19.01
N ASN A 228 -8.90 -25.75 -17.86
CA ASN A 228 -8.36 -26.62 -16.81
C ASN A 228 -9.29 -26.74 -15.60
N SER A 229 -10.44 -26.05 -15.58
CA SER A 229 -11.41 -26.11 -14.48
C SER A 229 -12.15 -27.44 -14.45
N GLY A 230 -12.27 -28.08 -15.62
CA GLY A 230 -13.11 -29.27 -15.81
C GLY A 230 -14.60 -28.96 -15.97
N SER A 231 -15.01 -27.69 -15.99
CA SER A 231 -16.41 -27.29 -16.23
C SER A 231 -16.87 -27.65 -17.65
N GLY A 232 -15.95 -27.65 -18.62
CA GLY A 232 -16.25 -27.94 -20.02
C GLY A 232 -17.07 -26.82 -20.69
N ASN A 233 -17.02 -25.59 -20.16
CA ASN A 233 -17.84 -24.45 -20.60
C ASN A 233 -17.63 -24.03 -22.07
N GLY A 234 -16.60 -24.55 -22.74
CA GLY A 234 -16.32 -24.29 -24.15
C GLY A 234 -15.84 -22.87 -24.44
N SER A 235 -15.37 -22.13 -23.42
CA SER A 235 -14.77 -20.81 -23.61
C SER A 235 -13.56 -20.90 -24.55
N LYS A 236 -13.39 -19.87 -25.38
CA LYS A 236 -12.25 -19.73 -26.29
C LYS A 236 -11.06 -19.00 -25.65
N LYS A 237 -11.23 -18.49 -24.43
CA LYS A 237 -10.21 -17.81 -23.64
C LYS A 237 -10.39 -18.20 -22.17
N CYS A 238 -9.36 -18.83 -21.62
CA CYS A 238 -9.37 -19.33 -20.25
C CYS A 238 -8.21 -18.69 -19.46
N PRO A 239 -8.18 -17.35 -19.32
CA PRO A 239 -7.02 -16.64 -18.76
C PRO A 239 -6.72 -16.99 -17.30
N VAL A 240 -7.72 -17.45 -16.54
CA VAL A 240 -7.52 -18.17 -15.28
C VAL A 240 -7.13 -19.62 -15.62
N VAL A 241 -5.85 -19.92 -15.50
CA VAL A 241 -5.25 -21.23 -15.84
C VAL A 241 -5.51 -22.26 -14.76
N TYR A 242 -5.45 -21.83 -13.50
CA TYR A 242 -5.78 -22.63 -12.31
C TYR A 242 -6.08 -21.67 -11.17
N ALA A 243 -7.00 -22.00 -10.27
CA ALA A 243 -7.26 -21.19 -9.08
C ALA A 243 -7.63 -22.02 -7.85
N PHE A 244 -7.58 -21.36 -6.69
CA PHE A 244 -7.98 -21.88 -5.39
C PHE A 244 -8.76 -20.81 -4.63
N GLU A 245 -9.99 -21.15 -4.25
CA GLU A 245 -10.88 -20.36 -3.39
C GLU A 245 -11.46 -21.28 -2.31
N GLU A 246 -11.05 -21.10 -1.05
CA GLU A 246 -11.62 -21.84 0.08
C GLU A 246 -11.57 -20.98 1.34
N MET A 247 -12.73 -20.74 1.95
CA MET A 247 -12.85 -19.93 3.18
C MET A 247 -12.56 -20.80 4.41
N ALA A 248 -11.56 -20.40 5.19
CA ALA A 248 -11.18 -21.08 6.42
C ALA A 248 -10.56 -20.08 7.42
N GLU A 249 -10.70 -20.36 8.70
CA GLU A 249 -10.03 -19.62 9.79
C GLU A 249 -8.77 -20.37 10.24
N ARG A 250 -7.93 -19.72 11.05
CA ARG A 250 -6.70 -20.28 11.61
C ARG A 250 -6.54 -19.87 13.06
N ASP A 251 -6.04 -20.79 13.88
CA ASP A 251 -5.51 -20.52 15.22
C ASP A 251 -4.23 -21.34 15.47
N SER A 252 -3.76 -21.38 16.72
CA SER A 252 -2.54 -22.09 17.13
C SER A 252 -2.58 -23.62 17.00
N LYS A 253 -3.75 -24.23 16.74
CA LYS A 253 -3.92 -25.66 16.43
C LYS A 253 -3.96 -25.93 14.91
N GLY A 254 -4.16 -24.91 14.08
CA GLY A 254 -4.10 -25.01 12.62
C GLY A 254 -5.24 -24.29 11.91
N VAL A 255 -5.45 -24.68 10.64
CA VAL A 255 -6.55 -24.19 9.79
C VAL A 255 -7.82 -24.99 10.10
N TYR A 256 -8.95 -24.30 10.26
CA TYR A 256 -10.24 -24.89 10.59
C TYR A 256 -11.40 -24.22 9.87
N VAL A 257 -12.50 -24.96 9.75
CA VAL A 257 -13.83 -24.43 9.43
C VAL A 257 -14.73 -24.55 10.66
N LYS A 258 -15.78 -23.73 10.73
CA LYS A 258 -16.81 -23.86 11.76
C LYS A 258 -17.77 -24.97 11.35
N GLU A 259 -18.17 -25.80 12.30
CA GLU A 259 -19.24 -26.77 12.10
C GLU A 259 -20.58 -26.03 12.01
N THR A 260 -21.42 -26.40 11.05
CA THR A 260 -22.75 -25.82 10.84
C THR A 260 -23.83 -26.90 10.91
N ASP A 261 -25.01 -26.52 11.39
CA ASP A 261 -26.20 -27.38 11.32
C ASP A 261 -26.79 -27.45 9.89
N ASP A 262 -27.87 -28.22 9.72
CA ASP A 262 -28.58 -28.39 8.44
C ASP A 262 -29.20 -27.08 7.90
N GLU A 263 -29.27 -26.02 8.73
CA GLU A 263 -29.78 -24.69 8.39
C GLU A 263 -28.64 -23.69 8.08
N GLY A 264 -27.38 -24.11 8.25
CA GLY A 264 -26.18 -23.28 8.04
C GLY A 264 -25.77 -22.43 9.25
N ASN A 265 -26.41 -22.59 10.40
CA ASN A 265 -26.02 -21.87 11.62
C ASN A 265 -24.79 -22.53 12.26
N PRO A 266 -23.87 -21.76 12.89
CA PRO A 266 -22.75 -22.35 13.62
C PRO A 266 -23.21 -23.23 14.79
N VAL A 267 -22.74 -24.48 14.83
CA VAL A 267 -22.89 -25.36 15.99
C VAL A 267 -22.04 -24.80 17.13
N LEU A 268 -22.60 -24.70 18.34
CA LEU A 268 -21.93 -24.13 19.51
C LEU A 268 -21.54 -25.21 20.54
N ASP A 269 -20.42 -24.99 21.23
CA ASP A 269 -19.96 -25.80 22.36
C ASP A 269 -20.67 -25.43 23.69
N GLU A 270 -20.31 -26.10 24.78
CA GLU A 270 -20.90 -25.90 26.12
C GLU A 270 -20.69 -24.47 26.66
N ASP A 271 -19.66 -23.76 26.19
CA ASP A 271 -19.33 -22.38 26.55
C ASP A 271 -19.96 -21.35 25.56
N GLY A 272 -20.65 -21.82 24.52
CA GLY A 272 -21.32 -20.99 23.51
C GLY A 272 -20.43 -20.56 22.33
N ASN A 273 -19.25 -21.15 22.16
CA ASN A 273 -18.33 -20.84 21.05
C ASN A 273 -18.59 -21.73 19.83
N PRO A 274 -18.36 -21.26 18.59
CA PRO A 274 -18.47 -22.11 17.41
C PRO A 274 -17.52 -23.31 17.45
N VAL A 275 -18.06 -24.52 17.26
CA VAL A 275 -17.30 -25.77 17.16
C VAL A 275 -16.39 -25.72 15.93
N ARG A 276 -15.11 -26.04 16.12
CA ARG A 276 -14.05 -25.93 15.10
C ARG A 276 -13.65 -27.30 14.57
N LYS A 277 -13.81 -27.53 13.27
CA LYS A 277 -13.29 -28.71 12.56
C LYS A 277 -11.97 -28.34 11.89
N TYR A 278 -10.85 -28.84 12.43
CA TYR A 278 -9.52 -28.63 11.85
C TYR A 278 -9.39 -29.45 10.56
N ILE A 279 -8.94 -28.79 9.49
CA ILE A 279 -8.82 -29.34 8.13
C ILE A 279 -7.42 -29.11 7.55
N THR A 280 -6.43 -28.75 8.38
CA THR A 280 -5.10 -28.27 7.95
C THR A 280 -4.42 -29.15 6.90
N GLU A 281 -4.45 -30.48 7.06
CA GLU A 281 -3.83 -31.41 6.11
C GLU A 281 -4.58 -31.39 4.76
N GLU A 282 -5.90 -31.63 4.76
CA GLU A 282 -6.72 -31.67 3.55
C GLU A 282 -6.74 -30.31 2.80
N TYR A 283 -6.79 -29.19 3.54
CA TYR A 283 -6.74 -27.83 3.00
C TYR A 283 -5.40 -27.58 2.31
N ASN A 284 -4.30 -27.97 2.95
CA ASN A 284 -2.96 -27.85 2.39
C ASN A 284 -2.76 -28.75 1.17
N GLU A 285 -3.33 -29.95 1.13
CA GLU A 285 -3.32 -30.82 -0.05
C GLU A 285 -4.07 -30.20 -1.24
N ARG A 286 -5.27 -29.63 -1.00
CA ARG A 286 -6.02 -28.91 -2.05
C ARG A 286 -5.28 -27.67 -2.54
N LEU A 287 -4.78 -26.84 -1.63
CA LEU A 287 -4.03 -25.62 -1.95
C LEU A 287 -2.73 -25.94 -2.73
N ARG A 288 -2.04 -27.03 -2.39
CA ARG A 288 -0.84 -27.50 -3.10
C ARG A 288 -1.10 -27.79 -4.59
N GLY A 289 -2.35 -28.10 -4.97
CA GLY A 289 -2.75 -28.41 -6.34
C GLY A 289 -2.32 -27.38 -7.39
N ILE A 290 -2.32 -26.08 -7.07
CA ILE A 290 -1.86 -25.03 -8.00
C ILE A 290 -0.33 -25.07 -8.21
N PHE A 291 0.43 -25.34 -7.15
CA PHE A 291 1.89 -25.45 -7.20
C PHE A 291 2.33 -26.72 -7.94
N ASP A 292 1.63 -27.84 -7.70
CA ASP A 292 1.78 -29.07 -8.48
C ASP A 292 1.38 -28.87 -9.94
N HIS A 293 0.34 -28.09 -10.25
CA HIS A 293 -0.02 -27.77 -11.63
C HIS A 293 1.11 -27.00 -12.34
N ILE A 294 1.69 -25.97 -11.71
CA ILE A 294 2.83 -25.22 -12.24
C ILE A 294 4.01 -26.16 -12.53
N LYS A 295 4.39 -26.97 -11.55
CA LYS A 295 5.53 -27.90 -11.63
C LYS A 295 5.35 -29.00 -12.67
N ASN A 296 4.22 -29.70 -12.63
CA ASN A 296 3.96 -30.86 -13.50
C ASN A 296 3.82 -30.48 -14.98
N ASN A 297 3.39 -29.25 -15.27
CA ASN A 297 3.30 -28.70 -16.63
C ASN A 297 4.55 -27.89 -17.03
N ASN A 298 5.59 -27.82 -16.19
CA ASN A 298 6.82 -27.06 -16.39
C ASN A 298 6.60 -25.56 -16.69
N LEU A 299 5.54 -24.97 -16.13
CA LEU A 299 5.16 -23.59 -16.41
C LEU A 299 6.19 -22.64 -15.81
N GLN A 300 6.79 -21.80 -16.66
CA GLN A 300 7.67 -20.73 -16.21
C GLN A 300 6.83 -19.53 -15.79
N LEU A 301 6.99 -19.08 -14.55
CA LEU A 301 6.41 -17.81 -14.11
C LEU A 301 7.21 -16.66 -14.70
N ALA A 302 6.50 -15.67 -15.23
CA ALA A 302 7.06 -14.41 -15.66
C ALA A 302 7.17 -13.46 -14.46
N HIS A 303 8.19 -12.61 -14.48
CA HIS A 303 8.43 -11.63 -13.44
C HIS A 303 8.28 -10.22 -14.04
N TYR A 304 7.42 -9.43 -13.42
CA TYR A 304 7.15 -8.03 -13.72
C TYR A 304 7.53 -7.20 -12.48
N THR A 305 8.56 -6.36 -12.59
CA THR A 305 9.05 -5.58 -11.45
C THR A 305 8.28 -4.27 -11.29
N LYS A 306 8.34 -3.68 -10.08
CA LYS A 306 7.88 -2.31 -9.87
C LYS A 306 8.67 -1.29 -10.73
N THR A 307 9.92 -1.59 -11.11
CA THR A 307 10.73 -0.80 -12.06
C THR A 307 10.16 -0.84 -13.49
N ASP A 308 9.70 -2.00 -13.95
CA ASP A 308 9.07 -2.17 -15.27
C ASP A 308 7.77 -1.38 -15.35
N TYR A 309 6.95 -1.46 -14.29
CA TYR A 309 5.79 -0.60 -14.14
C TYR A 309 6.14 0.89 -14.18
N MET A 310 7.12 1.36 -13.37
CA MET A 310 7.49 2.78 -13.35
C MET A 310 7.90 3.27 -14.74
N ARG A 311 8.66 2.47 -15.48
CA ARG A 311 9.06 2.79 -16.85
C ARG A 311 7.87 2.77 -17.81
N GLN A 312 7.00 1.76 -17.74
CA GLN A 312 5.85 1.60 -18.64
C GLN A 312 4.78 2.67 -18.40
N ALA A 313 4.40 2.92 -17.15
CA ALA A 313 3.33 3.83 -16.79
C ALA A 313 3.67 5.29 -17.13
N PHE A 314 4.87 5.76 -16.77
CA PHE A 314 5.30 7.13 -17.08
C PHE A 314 5.50 7.36 -18.58
N ASN A 315 6.10 6.40 -19.31
CA ASN A 315 6.30 6.51 -20.75
C ASN A 315 4.99 6.36 -21.57
N SER A 316 3.90 5.85 -20.97
CA SER A 316 2.62 5.63 -21.67
C SER A 316 1.94 6.92 -22.18
N TYR A 317 2.40 8.09 -21.71
CA TYR A 317 1.88 9.42 -22.10
C TYR A 317 2.62 10.03 -23.31
N GLY A 318 3.34 9.23 -24.08
CA GLY A 318 3.92 9.63 -25.38
C GLY A 318 5.22 10.43 -25.32
N THR A 319 5.80 10.59 -24.12
CA THR A 319 7.15 11.13 -23.90
C THR A 319 7.99 10.08 -23.19
N GLU A 320 9.23 9.85 -23.63
CA GLU A 320 10.18 9.02 -22.88
C GLU A 320 10.68 9.80 -21.66
N ILE A 321 10.29 9.34 -20.48
CA ILE A 321 10.62 9.91 -19.16
C ILE A 321 11.73 9.09 -18.49
N PHE A 322 11.66 7.76 -18.63
CA PHE A 322 12.66 6.81 -18.15
C PHE A 322 13.18 5.96 -19.30
N LYS A 323 14.51 5.84 -19.43
CA LYS A 323 15.14 5.04 -20.49
C LYS A 323 15.10 3.53 -20.16
N PRO A 324 15.24 2.64 -21.16
CA PRO A 324 15.22 1.17 -20.95
C PRO A 324 16.13 0.68 -19.84
N ASP A 325 17.39 1.13 -19.80
CA ASP A 325 18.40 0.71 -18.83
C ASP A 325 18.64 1.75 -17.70
N GLU A 326 17.74 2.71 -17.54
CA GLU A 326 17.85 3.71 -16.46
C GLU A 326 17.55 3.07 -15.10
N GLN A 327 18.44 3.31 -14.13
CA GLN A 327 18.20 2.97 -12.73
C GLN A 327 17.06 3.85 -12.19
N ILE A 328 16.02 3.21 -11.65
CA ILE A 328 14.89 3.89 -11.02
C ILE A 328 14.92 3.60 -9.53
N ASN A 329 15.16 4.64 -8.73
CA ASN A 329 15.11 4.60 -7.28
C ASN A 329 13.77 5.11 -6.70
N VAL A 330 12.85 5.56 -7.57
CA VAL A 330 11.46 5.83 -7.19
C VAL A 330 10.68 4.51 -7.15
N TYR A 331 10.04 4.23 -6.02
CA TYR A 331 9.42 2.95 -5.72
C TYR A 331 7.91 3.11 -5.44
N PRO A 332 7.04 2.60 -6.32
CA PRO A 332 5.60 2.76 -6.20
C PRO A 332 5.02 1.90 -5.06
N VAL A 333 4.17 2.52 -4.25
CA VAL A 333 3.51 1.90 -3.09
C VAL A 333 1.99 2.02 -3.19
N THR A 334 1.28 1.03 -2.65
CA THR A 334 -0.18 1.09 -2.45
C THR A 334 -0.55 2.06 -1.31
N TYR A 335 -1.83 2.40 -1.17
CA TYR A 335 -2.32 3.19 -0.03
C TYR A 335 -2.04 2.49 1.32
N ARG A 336 -2.17 1.16 1.37
CA ARG A 336 -1.86 0.36 2.58
C ARG A 336 -0.36 0.39 2.88
N GLN A 337 0.48 0.21 1.85
CA GLN A 337 1.93 0.31 1.96
C GLN A 337 2.39 1.71 2.41
N LEU A 338 1.73 2.78 1.95
CA LEU A 338 1.99 4.15 2.43
C LEU A 338 1.61 4.31 3.92
N LYS A 339 0.39 3.93 4.32
CA LYS A 339 -0.05 4.02 5.73
C LYS A 339 0.85 3.22 6.67
N TRP A 340 1.27 2.03 6.25
CA TRP A 340 2.24 1.23 6.99
C TRP A 340 3.59 1.94 7.10
N LEU A 341 4.18 2.37 5.98
CA LEU A 341 5.46 3.10 5.94
C LEU A 341 5.49 4.34 6.85
N LEU A 342 4.38 5.09 6.92
CA LEU A 342 4.26 6.28 7.77
C LEU A 342 4.06 5.94 9.26
N GLY A 343 3.67 4.70 9.58
CA GLY A 343 3.55 4.18 10.95
C GLY A 343 4.83 3.54 11.50
N GLU A 344 5.84 3.29 10.68
CA GLU A 344 7.08 2.59 11.08
C GLU A 344 8.15 3.50 11.70
N ASP A 345 8.99 2.91 12.56
CA ASP A 345 10.15 3.58 13.17
C ASP A 345 11.25 3.79 12.12
N GLY A 346 11.46 5.04 11.67
CA GLY A 346 12.57 5.35 10.77
C GLY A 346 12.46 6.67 10.01
N ASN A 347 13.34 6.84 9.03
CA ASN A 347 13.29 7.95 8.08
C ASN A 347 12.89 7.45 6.69
N SER A 348 11.97 8.15 6.03
CA SER A 348 11.59 7.88 4.63
C SER A 348 11.54 9.17 3.79
N LEU A 349 11.72 9.00 2.48
CA LEU A 349 11.42 9.98 1.44
C LEU A 349 10.16 9.52 0.73
N VAL A 350 9.15 10.38 0.67
CA VAL A 350 7.83 10.06 0.13
C VAL A 350 7.42 11.09 -0.92
N LEU A 351 6.80 10.63 -2.00
CA LEU A 351 6.24 11.43 -3.08
C LEU A 351 4.75 11.10 -3.21
N ILE A 352 3.87 12.08 -2.99
CA ILE A 352 2.47 11.98 -3.43
C ILE A 352 2.41 12.50 -4.86
N GLY A 353 2.10 11.62 -5.82
CA GLY A 353 1.98 11.97 -7.22
C GLY A 353 1.99 10.76 -8.15
N GLY A 354 1.10 10.76 -9.14
CA GLY A 354 0.94 9.65 -10.09
C GLY A 354 1.52 9.87 -11.49
N PRO A 355 1.74 8.79 -12.29
CA PRO A 355 2.02 8.90 -13.72
C PRO A 355 0.89 9.60 -14.50
N GLY A 356 -0.36 9.59 -14.01
CA GLY A 356 -1.49 10.34 -14.60
C GLY A 356 -1.33 11.86 -14.54
N SER A 357 -0.63 12.38 -13.53
CA SER A 357 -0.39 13.82 -13.35
C SER A 357 0.73 14.35 -14.26
N GLU A 358 0.39 15.27 -15.18
CA GLU A 358 1.38 15.98 -16.02
C GLU A 358 2.44 16.68 -15.16
N LYS A 359 2.03 17.20 -14.00
CA LYS A 359 2.90 17.89 -13.05
C LYS A 359 3.96 16.92 -12.50
N THR A 360 3.56 15.72 -12.08
CA THR A 360 4.46 14.65 -11.61
C THR A 360 5.40 14.20 -12.74
N ARG A 361 4.85 13.92 -13.93
CA ARG A 361 5.65 13.55 -15.13
C ARG A 361 6.74 14.57 -15.46
N ALA A 362 6.51 15.86 -15.22
CA ALA A 362 7.47 16.92 -15.53
C ALA A 362 8.68 17.02 -14.56
N VAL A 363 8.59 16.43 -13.36
CA VAL A 363 9.66 16.48 -12.33
C VAL A 363 10.25 15.10 -11.98
N ILE A 364 9.57 14.01 -12.30
CA ILE A 364 9.92 12.67 -11.79
C ILE A 364 11.34 12.22 -12.15
N SER A 365 11.83 12.47 -13.38
CA SER A 365 13.20 12.12 -13.77
C SER A 365 14.23 12.89 -12.95
N LYS A 366 13.91 14.10 -12.48
CA LYS A 366 14.78 14.92 -11.63
C LYS A 366 14.79 14.44 -10.18
N ILE A 367 13.63 14.05 -9.67
CA ILE A 367 13.52 13.37 -8.37
C ILE A 367 14.31 12.05 -8.41
N ASN A 368 14.19 11.25 -9.48
CA ASN A 368 14.94 10.01 -9.67
C ASN A 368 16.45 10.23 -9.74
N GLN A 369 16.92 11.25 -10.47
CA GLN A 369 18.34 11.62 -10.52
C GLN A 369 18.89 11.86 -9.11
N TYR A 370 18.21 12.66 -8.27
CA TYR A 370 18.64 12.86 -6.89
C TYR A 370 18.56 11.59 -6.03
N ALA A 371 17.55 10.74 -6.23
CA ALA A 371 17.43 9.47 -5.52
C ALA A 371 18.61 8.53 -5.82
N VAL A 372 19.02 8.46 -7.10
CA VAL A 372 20.19 7.67 -7.54
C VAL A 372 21.50 8.30 -7.06
N GLU A 373 21.68 9.62 -7.23
CA GLU A 373 22.87 10.37 -6.79
C GLU A 373 23.14 10.21 -5.28
N ASN A 374 22.09 10.21 -4.45
CA ASN A 374 22.20 10.10 -2.99
C ASN A 374 22.06 8.66 -2.47
N GLN A 375 21.93 7.66 -3.36
CA GLN A 375 21.72 6.25 -3.01
C GLN A 375 20.55 6.04 -2.02
N VAL A 376 19.40 6.65 -2.30
CA VAL A 376 18.18 6.54 -1.50
C VAL A 376 16.99 6.14 -2.38
N ARG A 377 15.98 5.51 -1.78
CA ARG A 377 14.69 5.17 -2.37
C ARG A 377 13.64 6.24 -2.05
N VAL A 378 12.85 6.66 -3.04
CA VAL A 378 11.69 7.54 -2.83
C VAL A 378 10.41 6.72 -2.99
N TYR A 379 9.60 6.61 -1.95
CA TYR A 379 8.33 5.89 -2.00
C TYR A 379 7.27 6.77 -2.66
N MET A 380 6.73 6.34 -3.80
CA MET A 380 5.74 7.09 -4.57
C MET A 380 4.34 6.49 -4.40
N TYR A 381 3.40 7.29 -3.90
CA TYR A 381 1.99 6.95 -3.88
C TYR A 381 1.24 7.77 -4.93
N ASP A 382 0.57 7.11 -5.86
CA ASP A 382 -0.41 7.75 -6.75
C ASP A 382 -1.72 7.94 -5.96
N PRO A 383 -2.18 9.18 -5.72
CA PRO A 383 -3.45 9.39 -5.03
C PRO A 383 -4.66 9.00 -5.88
N GLN A 384 -4.51 8.76 -7.18
CA GLN A 384 -5.53 8.08 -8.01
C GLN A 384 -5.44 6.57 -7.75
N ILE A 385 -6.41 6.02 -7.00
CA ILE A 385 -6.40 4.61 -6.56
C ILE A 385 -6.38 3.59 -7.71
N ASP A 386 -6.74 4.02 -8.93
CA ASP A 386 -6.77 3.25 -10.17
C ASP A 386 -5.67 3.66 -11.17
N GLY A 387 -4.70 4.49 -10.77
CA GLY A 387 -3.68 5.09 -11.64
C GLY A 387 -4.25 5.98 -12.75
N GLY A 388 -5.48 6.46 -12.60
CA GLY A 388 -6.27 7.18 -13.62
C GLY A 388 -6.81 6.27 -14.74
N TYR A 389 -6.58 4.96 -14.68
CA TYR A 389 -6.80 4.04 -15.79
C TYR A 389 -8.27 3.98 -16.25
N THR A 390 -9.22 4.05 -15.31
CA THR A 390 -10.65 3.97 -15.63
C THR A 390 -11.16 5.22 -16.35
N ILE A 391 -10.63 6.41 -16.01
CA ILE A 391 -10.94 7.66 -16.71
C ILE A 391 -10.21 7.67 -18.06
N ASP A 392 -8.88 7.60 -18.03
CA ASP A 392 -8.01 7.80 -19.20
C ASP A 392 -8.20 6.76 -20.31
N LYS A 393 -8.48 5.50 -19.95
CA LYS A 393 -8.47 4.38 -20.89
C LYS A 393 -9.86 3.75 -21.09
N TRP A 394 -10.75 3.82 -20.11
CA TRP A 394 -12.08 3.17 -20.18
C TRP A 394 -13.26 4.16 -20.28
N GLY A 395 -13.04 5.47 -20.09
CA GLY A 395 -14.06 6.50 -20.31
C GLY A 395 -15.05 6.68 -19.16
N TYR A 396 -14.68 6.29 -17.94
CA TYR A 396 -15.40 6.69 -16.73
C TYR A 396 -15.13 8.17 -16.41
N THR A 397 -16.00 8.79 -15.60
CA THR A 397 -15.87 10.20 -15.17
C THR A 397 -15.84 10.36 -13.66
N GLN A 398 -15.95 9.27 -12.90
CA GLN A 398 -15.92 9.30 -11.44
C GLN A 398 -14.46 9.38 -11.00
N THR A 399 -14.10 10.43 -10.27
CA THR A 399 -12.75 10.56 -9.71
C THR A 399 -12.44 9.46 -8.70
N THR A 400 -11.21 9.00 -8.80
CA THR A 400 -10.50 8.04 -7.95
C THR A 400 -9.34 8.72 -7.21
N ASN A 401 -9.16 10.04 -7.36
CA ASN A 401 -8.12 10.79 -6.66
C ASN A 401 -8.54 11.07 -5.21
N ILE A 402 -7.76 10.66 -4.21
CA ILE A 402 -8.07 10.98 -2.80
C ILE A 402 -7.78 12.45 -2.46
N CYS A 403 -6.93 13.14 -3.23
CA CYS A 403 -6.52 14.53 -3.00
C CYS A 403 -7.42 15.57 -3.73
N GLU A 404 -8.57 15.16 -4.27
CA GLU A 404 -9.57 16.07 -4.85
C GLU A 404 -10.65 16.43 -3.83
N GLU A 405 -10.99 17.72 -3.74
CA GLU A 405 -11.83 18.29 -2.68
C GLU A 405 -13.28 17.75 -2.68
N ASP A 406 -13.79 17.41 -3.87
CA ASP A 406 -15.10 16.81 -4.09
C ASP A 406 -15.03 15.27 -4.27
N SER A 407 -13.87 14.66 -4.00
CA SER A 407 -13.69 13.22 -4.09
C SER A 407 -14.62 12.47 -3.14
N PRO A 408 -15.43 11.50 -3.61
CA PRO A 408 -16.25 10.68 -2.72
C PRO A 408 -15.44 9.90 -1.68
N ILE A 409 -14.15 9.67 -1.96
CA ILE A 409 -13.19 8.93 -1.13
C ILE A 409 -12.21 9.84 -0.37
N ILE A 410 -12.48 11.15 -0.28
CA ILE A 410 -11.71 12.15 0.49
C ILE A 410 -11.42 11.71 1.94
N LYS A 411 -12.26 10.85 2.53
CA LYS A 411 -12.02 10.23 3.85
C LYS A 411 -10.65 9.53 3.95
N MET A 412 -10.17 8.90 2.86
CA MET A 412 -8.88 8.22 2.83
C MET A 412 -7.72 9.21 2.95
N TYR A 413 -7.91 10.42 2.43
CA TYR A 413 -6.96 11.51 2.53
C TYR A 413 -7.02 12.18 3.92
N THR A 414 -8.21 12.40 4.50
CA THR A 414 -8.31 12.92 5.87
C THR A 414 -7.70 11.95 6.88
N ASP A 415 -7.94 10.64 6.76
CA ASP A 415 -7.33 9.60 7.60
C ASP A 415 -5.78 9.61 7.50
N LEU A 416 -5.25 9.91 6.31
CA LEU A 416 -3.82 10.02 6.07
C LEU A 416 -3.24 11.28 6.72
N VAL A 417 -3.92 12.43 6.59
CA VAL A 417 -3.48 13.71 7.16
C VAL A 417 -3.57 13.69 8.68
N ASP A 418 -4.73 13.34 9.24
CA ASP A 418 -4.99 13.35 10.69
C ASP A 418 -4.16 12.29 11.42
N GLY A 419 -3.91 11.14 10.78
CA GLY A 419 -3.13 10.04 11.36
C GLY A 419 -1.62 10.22 11.31
N TYR A 420 -1.08 10.86 10.25
CA TYR A 420 0.36 10.81 9.94
C TYR A 420 0.99 12.14 9.57
N LEU A 421 0.26 13.09 8.96
CA LEU A 421 0.82 14.32 8.40
C LEU A 421 0.46 15.55 9.26
N THR A 422 0.63 15.44 10.58
CA THR A 422 0.09 16.39 11.56
C THR A 422 0.64 17.81 11.49
N ASN A 423 1.80 18.02 10.84
CA ASN A 423 2.40 19.33 10.58
C ASN A 423 2.40 19.72 9.09
N LEU A 424 1.45 19.20 8.31
CA LEU A 424 1.35 19.47 6.87
C LEU A 424 1.04 20.94 6.57
N GLU A 425 2.02 21.63 5.99
CA GLU A 425 1.89 22.97 5.42
C GLU A 425 1.78 22.90 3.88
N VAL A 426 0.73 23.51 3.32
CA VAL A 426 0.40 23.48 1.87
C VAL A 426 -0.24 24.79 1.43
N ALA A 427 -0.19 25.07 0.14
CA ALA A 427 -0.75 26.28 -0.47
C ALA A 427 -2.29 26.28 -0.59
N LYS A 428 -2.95 25.11 -0.56
CA LYS A 428 -4.40 24.97 -0.66
C LYS A 428 -4.99 24.31 0.60
N THR A 429 -6.11 24.84 1.08
CA THR A 429 -7.01 24.17 2.02
C THR A 429 -8.38 23.95 1.38
N THR A 430 -9.17 23.02 1.91
CA THR A 430 -10.60 22.89 1.58
C THR A 430 -11.42 24.03 2.20
N GLU A 431 -12.71 24.15 1.85
CA GLU A 431 -13.63 25.09 2.51
C GLU A 431 -13.70 24.91 4.04
N ASP A 432 -13.63 23.67 4.53
CA ASP A 432 -13.61 23.33 5.97
C ASP A 432 -12.23 23.52 6.62
N GLY A 433 -11.22 23.97 5.86
CA GLY A 433 -9.89 24.30 6.37
C GLY A 433 -8.91 23.12 6.43
N VAL A 434 -9.25 21.95 5.87
CA VAL A 434 -8.34 20.81 5.80
C VAL A 434 -7.23 21.12 4.79
N PRO A 435 -5.94 20.96 5.14
CA PRO A 435 -4.82 21.01 4.18
C PRO A 435 -5.08 20.10 2.97
N LEU A 436 -4.87 20.56 1.72
CA LEU A 436 -5.06 19.74 0.51
C LEU A 436 -3.81 19.70 -0.36
N ILE A 437 -3.06 18.60 -0.27
CA ILE A 437 -1.84 18.34 -1.06
C ILE A 437 -2.10 18.55 -2.55
N GLN A 438 -1.28 19.37 -3.21
CA GLN A 438 -1.22 19.45 -4.67
C GLN A 438 -0.09 18.56 -5.20
N GLU A 439 -0.43 17.60 -6.05
CA GLU A 439 0.56 16.79 -6.75
C GLU A 439 1.48 17.65 -7.65
N PRO A 440 2.78 17.36 -7.75
CA PRO A 440 3.54 16.42 -6.93
C PRO A 440 4.00 17.06 -5.61
N PHE A 441 3.95 16.27 -4.54
CA PHE A 441 4.38 16.68 -3.20
C PHE A 441 5.44 15.70 -2.68
N LEU A 442 6.70 16.15 -2.67
CA LEU A 442 7.85 15.37 -2.21
C LEU A 442 8.20 15.81 -0.78
N PHE A 443 8.39 14.87 0.15
CA PHE A 443 8.70 15.19 1.55
C PHE A 443 9.62 14.17 2.23
N ALA A 444 10.34 14.64 3.25
CA ALA A 444 11.15 13.82 4.16
C ALA A 444 10.35 13.60 5.46
N TYR A 445 10.20 12.34 5.85
CA TYR A 445 9.28 11.89 6.90
C TYR A 445 9.97 11.08 8.00
N ASN A 446 9.55 11.32 9.25
CA ASN A 446 9.89 10.54 10.44
C ASN A 446 8.79 10.76 11.49
N LYS A 447 8.00 9.73 11.82
CA LYS A 447 6.84 9.87 12.72
C LYS A 447 7.16 10.35 14.15
N ASP A 448 8.40 10.15 14.60
CA ASP A 448 8.87 10.50 15.95
C ASP A 448 9.59 11.87 15.98
N ALA A 449 9.59 12.60 14.86
CA ALA A 449 10.15 13.93 14.81
C ALA A 449 9.26 14.94 15.54
N VAL A 450 9.91 15.89 16.21
CA VAL A 450 9.28 16.99 16.95
C VAL A 450 9.92 18.32 16.59
N ASP A 451 9.15 19.40 16.75
CA ASP A 451 9.61 20.77 16.57
C ASP A 451 10.43 21.30 17.78
N GLU A 452 10.79 22.58 17.75
CA GLU A 452 11.57 23.22 18.83
C GLU A 452 10.80 23.31 20.17
N ASP A 453 9.47 23.27 20.13
CA ASP A 453 8.59 23.30 21.32
C ASP A 453 8.21 21.89 21.81
N GLY A 454 8.56 20.84 21.05
CA GLY A 454 8.32 19.44 21.37
C GLY A 454 6.98 18.87 20.88
N PHE A 455 6.29 19.56 19.96
CA PHE A 455 5.09 19.03 19.30
C PHE A 455 5.47 18.13 18.12
N ALA A 456 4.59 17.17 17.78
CA ALA A 456 4.81 16.25 16.66
C ALA A 456 4.93 17.01 15.33
N ALA A 457 6.09 16.88 14.69
CA ALA A 457 6.45 17.53 13.44
C ALA A 457 7.04 16.52 12.44
N PRO A 458 6.25 15.52 12.00
CA PRO A 458 6.77 14.37 11.27
C PRO A 458 7.29 14.67 9.85
N ILE A 459 6.99 15.84 9.29
CA ILE A 459 7.55 16.34 8.03
C ILE A 459 8.73 17.31 8.31
N ALA A 460 9.96 16.95 7.93
CA ALA A 460 11.15 17.80 8.10
C ALA A 460 11.23 18.96 7.10
N ALA A 461 10.91 18.61 5.86
CA ALA A 461 11.14 19.37 4.66
C ALA A 461 10.24 18.79 3.58
N TYR A 462 9.62 19.67 2.82
CA TYR A 462 8.72 19.29 1.74
C TYR A 462 8.91 20.24 0.55
N ALA A 463 8.47 19.77 -0.61
CA ALA A 463 8.37 20.50 -1.84
C ALA A 463 7.00 20.19 -2.45
N GLU A 464 6.04 21.09 -2.20
CA GLU A 464 4.84 21.20 -3.02
C GLU A 464 5.26 21.94 -4.29
N LEU A 465 5.28 21.26 -5.44
CA LEU A 465 5.87 21.78 -6.68
C LEU A 465 4.77 22.28 -7.63
N PRO A 466 4.28 23.53 -7.51
CA PRO A 466 2.97 23.89 -8.02
C PRO A 466 3.08 24.37 -9.47
N TYR A 467 2.41 23.67 -10.37
CA TYR A 467 2.20 24.14 -11.73
C TYR A 467 1.03 25.13 -11.76
N THR A 468 1.22 26.33 -12.30
CA THR A 468 0.12 27.31 -12.41
C THR A 468 -0.81 26.96 -13.57
N LEU A 469 -2.13 27.07 -13.35
CA LEU A 469 -3.17 26.84 -14.37
C LEU A 469 -3.37 28.02 -15.33
N ASP A 470 -2.64 29.13 -15.13
CA ASP A 470 -2.76 30.34 -15.94
C ASP A 470 -2.12 30.13 -17.33
N PRO A 471 -2.90 30.24 -18.43
CA PRO A 471 -2.41 30.01 -19.79
C PRO A 471 -1.42 31.08 -20.29
N GLU A 472 -1.39 32.29 -19.72
CA GLU A 472 -0.42 33.33 -20.11
C GLU A 472 0.86 33.27 -19.28
N THR A 473 0.78 33.02 -17.97
CA THR A 473 2.00 32.94 -17.14
C THR A 473 2.69 31.58 -17.16
N ARG A 474 1.97 30.48 -17.48
CA ARG A 474 2.43 29.07 -17.55
C ARG A 474 3.83 28.87 -16.99
N HIS A 475 3.90 28.41 -15.74
CA HIS A 475 5.14 27.93 -15.14
C HIS A 475 5.54 26.56 -15.70
N TYR A 476 5.63 26.47 -17.03
CA TYR A 476 6.27 25.37 -17.73
C TYR A 476 7.68 25.23 -17.17
N ILE A 477 8.06 24.01 -16.74
CA ILE A 477 9.41 23.73 -16.23
C ILE A 477 10.48 23.98 -17.32
N GLY A 478 10.10 24.02 -18.60
CA GLY A 478 10.94 24.52 -19.70
C GLY A 478 11.21 26.04 -19.74
N LYS A 479 10.84 26.83 -18.72
CA LYS A 479 11.44 28.15 -18.46
C LYS A 479 12.51 27.98 -17.38
N GLU A 480 13.79 28.17 -17.74
CA GLU A 480 14.99 27.91 -16.92
C GLU A 480 14.85 28.31 -15.44
N LYS A 481 14.40 29.53 -15.14
CA LYS A 481 14.21 30.01 -13.76
C LYS A 481 13.25 29.16 -12.91
N ASN A 482 12.20 28.60 -13.52
CA ASN A 482 11.24 27.73 -12.83
C ASN A 482 11.88 26.36 -12.54
N GLN A 483 12.70 25.86 -13.47
CA GLN A 483 13.46 24.63 -13.27
C GLN A 483 14.48 24.79 -12.14
N THR A 484 15.21 25.92 -12.07
CA THR A 484 16.13 26.20 -10.96
C THR A 484 15.41 26.20 -9.61
N ALA A 485 14.26 26.87 -9.50
CA ALA A 485 13.48 26.90 -8.25
C ALA A 485 12.93 25.51 -7.86
N CYS A 486 12.49 24.72 -8.83
CA CYS A 486 12.08 23.32 -8.62
C CYS A 486 13.26 22.46 -8.12
N ASP A 487 14.42 22.55 -8.76
CA ASP A 487 15.65 21.85 -8.38
C ASP A 487 16.10 22.24 -6.96
N GLU A 488 15.99 23.51 -6.56
CA GLU A 488 16.33 24.00 -5.23
C GLU A 488 15.37 23.46 -4.15
N GLN A 489 14.07 23.40 -4.42
CA GLN A 489 13.10 22.79 -3.50
C GLN A 489 13.34 21.28 -3.35
N ILE A 490 13.54 20.56 -4.46
CA ILE A 490 13.84 19.12 -4.41
C ILE A 490 15.10 18.86 -3.56
N LYS A 491 16.21 19.58 -3.81
CA LYS A 491 17.45 19.50 -3.00
C LYS A 491 17.20 19.77 -1.52
N THR A 492 16.30 20.70 -1.19
CA THR A 492 15.97 21.04 0.20
C THR A 492 15.34 19.85 0.93
N VAL A 493 14.48 19.08 0.25
CA VAL A 493 13.91 17.84 0.82
C VAL A 493 14.98 16.77 1.04
N TYR A 494 15.86 16.53 0.05
CA TYR A 494 16.96 15.58 0.19
C TYR A 494 17.94 15.97 1.32
N ALA A 495 18.24 17.25 1.47
CA ALA A 495 19.07 17.75 2.58
C ALA A 495 18.36 17.61 3.94
N GLY A 496 17.04 17.81 4.00
CA GLY A 496 16.22 17.54 5.18
C GLY A 496 16.26 16.07 5.60
N TYR A 497 16.10 15.15 4.64
CA TYR A 497 16.25 13.72 4.86
C TYR A 497 17.67 13.36 5.34
N ALA A 498 18.72 13.83 4.65
CA ALA A 498 20.11 13.53 5.01
C ALA A 498 20.44 13.94 6.47
N LYS A 499 19.96 15.11 6.90
CA LYS A 499 20.08 15.60 8.29
C LYS A 499 19.43 14.65 9.32
N TRP A 500 18.30 14.04 9.00
CA TRP A 500 17.62 13.05 9.86
C TRP A 500 18.22 11.64 9.76
N ALA A 501 18.76 11.29 8.59
CA ALA A 501 19.41 10.03 8.31
C ALA A 501 20.83 9.93 8.90
N GLY A 502 21.45 11.06 9.23
CA GLY A 502 22.85 11.10 9.64
C GLY A 502 23.83 10.85 8.48
N ILE A 503 23.39 11.17 7.26
CA ILE A 503 24.19 11.09 6.03
C ILE A 503 24.94 12.43 5.88
N GLU A 504 26.28 12.37 5.78
CA GLU A 504 27.18 13.54 5.61
C GLU A 504 27.28 14.01 4.15
#